data_AF-X1UP29-F1
#
_entry.id   AF-X1UP29-F1
#
_cell.length_a   1.000
_cell.length_b   1.000
_cell.length_c   1.000
_cell.angle_alpha   90.00
_cell.angle_beta   90.00
_cell.angle_gamma   90.00
#
_symmetry.space_group_name_H-M   'P 1'
#
loop_
_entity.id
_entity.type
_entity.pdbx_description
1 polymer ?
#
loop_
_entity_poly.entity_id
_entity_poly.type
_entity_poly.pdbx_seq_one_letter_code
_entity_poly.pdbx_strand_id
1 'polypeptide(L)'
;KYDTNGNQKWVVRYQGSRRRTVTANAIAVDQAGNVCVTGYMSTSVWDTHSVGEASSIKGQFVTLKYDADGREQWIAKYTGPEGHEVWTYDLIIDTQGNIYVMGFVGSEALIIKYDATG
;
A
#
# COMPACT_ATOMS: atom_id res chain seq x y z
N LYS A 1 5.78 16.02 -2.39
CA LYS A 1 5.03 17.29 -2.19
C LYS A 1 5.84 18.45 -2.75
N TYR A 2 5.19 19.33 -3.50
CA TYR A 2 5.78 20.58 -4.01
C TYR A 2 5.00 21.76 -3.43
N ASP A 3 5.62 22.94 -3.33
CA ASP A 3 4.88 24.17 -3.02
C ASP A 3 4.22 24.74 -4.29
N THR A 4 3.47 25.84 -4.14
CA THR A 4 2.76 26.51 -5.24
C THR A 4 3.67 27.11 -6.29
N ASN A 5 4.95 27.30 -5.97
CA ASN A 5 5.96 27.78 -6.91
C ASN A 5 6.68 26.62 -7.61
N GLY A 6 6.29 25.37 -7.33
CA GLY A 6 6.89 24.17 -7.89
C GLY A 6 8.18 23.73 -7.20
N ASN A 7 8.55 24.30 -6.05
CA ASN A 7 9.74 23.85 -5.32
C ASN A 7 9.44 22.53 -4.60
N GLN A 8 10.37 21.58 -4.66
CA GLN A 8 10.23 20.30 -3.96
C GLN A 8 10.29 20.52 -2.44
N LYS A 9 9.21 20.18 -1.74
CA LYS A 9 9.15 20.18 -0.27
C LYS A 9 9.70 18.86 0.28
N TRP A 10 9.22 17.74 -0.26
CA TRP A 10 9.72 16.41 0.10
C TRP A 10 9.38 15.36 -0.97
N VAL A 11 10.19 14.31 -1.01
CA VAL A 11 9.95 13.07 -1.75
C VAL A 11 10.34 11.92 -0.85
N VAL A 12 9.43 10.95 -0.68
CA VAL A 12 9.69 9.68 0.00
C VAL A 12 9.54 8.54 -0.99
N ARG A 13 10.33 7.48 -0.81
CA ARG A 13 10.26 6.27 -1.64
C ARG A 13 10.16 5.08 -0.72
N TYR A 14 9.06 4.35 -0.82
CA TYR A 14 8.92 3.06 -0.16
C TYR A 14 9.40 1.96 -1.11
N GLN A 15 10.37 1.17 -0.64
CA GLN A 15 10.83 -0.03 -1.33
C GLN A 15 10.45 -1.23 -0.49
N GLY A 16 9.84 -2.23 -1.13
CA GLY A 16 9.62 -3.53 -0.49
C GLY A 16 10.95 -4.23 -0.17
N SER A 17 10.88 -5.37 0.50
CA SER A 17 12.07 -6.23 0.68
C SER A 17 12.68 -6.61 -0.68
N ARG A 18 13.96 -6.96 -0.69
CA ARG A 18 14.66 -7.47 -1.89
C ARG A 18 13.78 -8.45 -2.66
N ARG A 19 13.73 -8.30 -3.98
CA ARG A 19 12.95 -9.13 -4.92
C ARG A 19 11.43 -8.95 -4.87
N ARG A 20 10.91 -7.90 -4.21
CA ARG A 20 9.49 -7.54 -4.33
C ARG A 20 9.30 -6.28 -5.17
N THR A 21 8.32 -6.32 -6.07
CA THR A 21 7.85 -5.14 -6.80
C THR A 21 6.74 -4.50 -5.98
N VAL A 22 6.80 -3.18 -5.79
CA VAL A 22 5.74 -2.41 -5.13
C VAL A 22 5.11 -1.50 -6.18
N THR A 23 3.79 -1.57 -6.29
CA THR A 23 2.98 -0.69 -7.13
C THR A 23 2.04 0.11 -6.23
N ALA A 24 2.02 1.43 -6.38
CA ALA A 24 1.03 2.28 -5.71
C ALA A 24 -0.23 2.37 -6.57
N ASN A 25 -1.39 2.16 -5.95
CA ASN A 25 -2.68 2.14 -6.65
C ASN A 25 -3.54 3.37 -6.31
N ALA A 26 -3.54 3.81 -5.05
CA ALA A 26 -4.32 4.98 -4.63
C ALA A 26 -3.63 5.79 -3.53
N ILE A 27 -4.04 7.06 -3.43
CA ILE A 27 -3.53 8.05 -2.48
C ILE A 27 -4.68 8.95 -2.01
N ALA A 28 -4.70 9.28 -0.73
CA ALA A 28 -5.56 10.32 -0.17
C ALA A 28 -4.81 11.19 0.84
N VAL A 29 -5.35 12.37 1.12
CA VAL A 29 -4.79 13.34 2.06
C VAL A 29 -5.86 13.73 3.06
N ASP A 30 -5.54 13.68 4.34
CA ASP A 30 -6.48 14.09 5.40
C ASP A 30 -6.47 15.61 5.64
N GLN A 31 -7.35 16.09 6.52
CA GLN A 31 -7.46 17.52 6.84
C GLN A 31 -6.20 18.10 7.52
N ALA A 32 -5.39 17.26 8.18
CA ALA A 32 -4.12 17.66 8.77
C ALA A 32 -2.97 17.67 7.73
N GLY A 33 -3.25 17.23 6.50
CA GLY A 33 -2.27 17.15 5.42
C GLY A 33 -1.41 15.88 5.47
N ASN A 34 -1.78 14.89 6.28
CA ASN A 34 -1.13 13.58 6.26
C ASN A 34 -1.52 12.87 4.97
N VAL A 35 -0.56 12.14 4.40
CA VAL A 35 -0.71 11.43 3.14
C VAL A 35 -0.81 9.94 3.41
N CYS A 36 -1.88 9.31 2.95
CA CYS A 36 -2.04 7.87 2.96
C CYS A 36 -1.93 7.32 1.54
N VAL A 37 -1.13 6.29 1.33
CA VAL A 37 -0.95 5.59 0.05
C VAL A 37 -1.25 4.12 0.26
N THR A 38 -2.01 3.51 -0.65
CA THR A 38 -2.15 2.05 -0.70
C THR A 38 -1.66 1.51 -2.03
N GLY A 39 -1.25 0.26 -2.01
CA GLY A 39 -0.69 -0.41 -3.15
C GLY A 39 -0.60 -1.90 -2.93
N TYR A 40 0.00 -2.54 -3.91
CA TYR A 40 0.22 -3.97 -3.95
C TYR A 40 1.71 -4.26 -4.02
N MET A 41 2.14 -5.29 -3.29
CA MET A 41 3.50 -5.78 -3.32
C MET A 41 3.55 -7.27 -3.67
N SER A 42 4.13 -7.60 -4.83
CA SER A 42 4.36 -8.98 -5.28
C SER A 42 5.82 -9.40 -5.13
N THR A 43 6.05 -10.70 -4.98
CA THR A 43 7.34 -11.31 -5.31
C THR A 43 7.58 -11.22 -6.82
N SER A 44 8.73 -10.69 -7.21
CA SER A 44 9.14 -10.52 -8.60
C SER A 44 9.23 -11.87 -9.33
N VAL A 45 8.54 -11.99 -10.46
CA VAL A 45 8.52 -13.17 -11.34
C VAL A 45 9.87 -13.50 -11.99
N TRP A 46 10.89 -12.64 -11.85
CA TRP A 46 12.22 -12.86 -12.45
C TRP A 46 13.10 -13.85 -11.67
N ASP A 47 12.60 -14.42 -10.58
CA ASP A 47 13.31 -15.37 -9.72
C ASP A 47 12.66 -16.77 -9.76
N THR A 48 12.22 -17.20 -10.95
CA THR A 48 11.73 -18.56 -11.22
C THR A 48 12.89 -19.57 -11.21
N HIS A 49 13.46 -19.85 -10.05
CA HIS A 49 14.21 -21.08 -9.78
C HIS A 49 13.38 -22.15 -9.06
N SER A 50 12.05 -21.99 -9.02
CA SER A 50 11.13 -22.99 -8.50
C SER A 50 10.19 -23.46 -9.61
N VAL A 51 10.76 -24.08 -10.64
CA VAL A 51 10.01 -25.01 -11.50
C VAL A 51 9.65 -26.23 -10.65
N GLY A 52 8.43 -26.26 -10.13
CA GLY A 52 7.90 -27.45 -9.42
C GLY A 52 6.81 -27.18 -8.40
N GLU A 53 6.71 -25.98 -7.85
CA GLU A 53 5.61 -25.59 -6.96
C GLU A 53 4.81 -24.50 -7.66
N ALA A 54 3.48 -24.58 -7.59
CA ALA A 54 2.60 -23.54 -8.11
C ALA A 54 3.12 -22.18 -7.62
N SER A 55 3.54 -21.34 -8.56
CA SER A 55 4.00 -19.97 -8.30
C SER A 55 2.82 -19.17 -7.75
N SER A 56 2.49 -19.37 -6.47
CA SER A 56 1.51 -18.56 -5.78
C SER A 56 2.19 -17.20 -5.62
N ILE A 57 1.85 -16.25 -6.48
CA ILE A 57 2.28 -14.87 -6.32
C ILE A 57 1.77 -14.42 -4.94
N LYS A 58 2.65 -14.37 -3.95
CA LYS A 58 2.31 -13.95 -2.59
C LYS A 58 2.27 -12.42 -2.56
N GLY A 59 1.12 -11.92 -2.99
CA GLY A 59 0.74 -10.53 -2.91
C GLY A 59 0.55 -10.05 -1.49
N GLN A 60 0.83 -8.77 -1.24
CA GLN A 60 0.46 -8.09 -0.01
C GLN A 60 -0.18 -6.75 -0.34
N PHE A 61 -1.24 -6.38 0.37
CA PHE A 61 -1.61 -4.97 0.45
C PHE A 61 -0.51 -4.27 1.23
N VAL A 62 -0.12 -3.08 0.79
CA VAL A 62 0.77 -2.21 1.54
C VAL A 62 0.10 -0.85 1.66
N THR A 63 -0.11 -0.42 2.89
CA THR A 63 -0.67 0.90 3.20
C THR A 63 0.34 1.68 4.02
N LEU A 64 0.62 2.89 3.57
CA LEU A 64 1.65 3.78 4.12
C LEU A 64 0.99 5.07 4.58
N LYS A 65 1.33 5.57 5.76
CA LYS A 65 0.92 6.91 6.20
C LYS A 65 2.16 7.75 6.51
N TYR A 66 2.18 8.95 5.94
CA TYR A 66 3.21 9.97 6.17
C TYR A 66 2.56 11.25 6.69
N ASP A 67 3.26 11.99 7.55
CA ASP A 67 2.81 13.31 8.00
C ASP A 67 2.92 14.36 6.90
N ALA A 68 2.43 15.58 7.16
CA ALA A 68 2.45 16.69 6.20
C ALA A 68 3.85 17.11 5.74
N ASP A 69 4.89 16.77 6.51
CA ASP A 69 6.31 17.03 6.24
C ASP A 69 7.01 15.84 5.57
N GLY A 70 6.31 14.72 5.38
CA GLY A 70 6.83 13.51 4.75
C GLY A 70 7.54 12.56 5.72
N ARG A 71 7.33 12.67 7.04
CA ARG A 71 7.83 11.68 8.01
C ARG A 71 6.87 10.50 8.09
N GLU A 72 7.43 9.30 8.06
CA GLU A 72 6.65 8.07 8.22
C GLU A 72 5.93 8.07 9.58
N GLN A 73 4.61 7.83 9.55
CA GLN A 73 3.82 7.59 10.75
C GLN A 73 3.72 6.09 10.99
N TRP A 74 3.34 5.33 9.96
CA TRP A 74 3.29 3.88 10.02
C TRP A 74 3.23 3.25 8.62
N ILE A 75 3.49 1.94 8.61
CA ILE A 75 3.38 1.06 7.46
C ILE A 75 2.62 -0.20 7.88
N ALA A 76 1.50 -0.46 7.22
CA ALA A 76 0.70 -1.64 7.42
C ALA A 76 0.79 -2.56 6.20
N LYS A 77 0.90 -3.87 6.45
CA LYS A 77 0.89 -4.90 5.42
C LYS A 77 -0.18 -5.93 5.73
N TYR A 78 -0.98 -6.28 4.73
CA TYR A 78 -1.91 -7.40 4.83
C TYR A 78 -1.53 -8.46 3.81
N THR A 79 -1.42 -9.70 4.30
CA THR A 79 -1.16 -10.87 3.45
C THR A 79 -2.43 -11.68 3.37
N GLY A 80 -2.89 -11.95 2.15
CA GLY A 80 -4.02 -12.84 1.94
C GLY A 80 -3.70 -14.28 2.36
N PRO A 81 -4.73 -15.14 2.48
CA PRO A 81 -4.54 -16.57 2.70
C PRO A 81 -3.65 -17.20 1.62
N GLU A 82 -3.00 -18.29 1.98
CA GLU A 82 -2.13 -19.01 1.04
C GLU A 82 -2.91 -19.48 -0.20
N GLY A 83 -2.30 -19.29 -1.37
CA GLY A 83 -2.91 -19.65 -2.66
C GLY A 83 -3.89 -18.60 -3.22
N HIS A 84 -4.17 -17.52 -2.50
CA HIS A 84 -5.03 -16.45 -2.98
C HIS A 84 -4.23 -15.22 -3.42
N GLU A 85 -4.52 -14.74 -4.63
CA GLU A 85 -4.08 -13.43 -5.07
C GLU A 85 -4.76 -12.34 -4.22
N VAL A 86 -4.06 -11.23 -4.02
CA VAL A 86 -4.61 -10.03 -3.40
C VAL A 86 -4.32 -8.83 -4.28
N TRP A 87 -5.23 -7.88 -4.38
CA TRP A 87 -4.98 -6.60 -5.06
C TRP A 87 -5.73 -5.46 -4.39
N THR A 88 -5.13 -4.27 -4.32
CA THR A 88 -5.80 -3.04 -3.84
C THR A 88 -6.30 -2.21 -5.01
N TYR A 89 -7.44 -1.55 -4.85
CA TYR A 89 -7.98 -0.64 -5.87
C TYR A 89 -7.95 0.80 -5.42
N ASP A 90 -8.46 1.09 -4.22
CA ASP A 90 -8.67 2.46 -3.77
C ASP A 90 -8.56 2.58 -2.25
N LEU A 91 -8.46 3.83 -1.77
CA LEU A 91 -8.57 4.17 -0.36
C LEU A 91 -9.31 5.49 -0.12
N ILE A 92 -10.03 5.57 0.99
CA ILE A 92 -10.63 6.81 1.49
C ILE A 92 -10.25 7.06 2.94
N ILE A 93 -10.31 8.33 3.36
CA ILE A 93 -10.10 8.76 4.74
C ILE A 93 -11.38 9.44 5.24
N ASP A 94 -11.93 8.97 6.37
CA ASP A 94 -13.10 9.62 6.97
C ASP A 94 -12.72 10.86 7.80
N THR A 95 -13.73 11.58 8.30
CA THR A 95 -13.52 12.80 9.09
C THR A 95 -12.86 12.57 10.45
N GLN A 96 -12.76 11.32 10.90
CA GLN A 96 -12.06 10.94 12.14
C GLN A 96 -10.61 10.51 11.84
N GLY A 97 -10.21 10.51 10.57
CA GLY A 97 -8.88 10.07 10.14
C GLY A 97 -8.73 8.55 10.02
N ASN A 98 -9.83 7.79 10.06
CA ASN A 98 -9.77 6.36 9.76
C ASN A 98 -9.59 6.17 8.26
N ILE A 99 -8.81 5.16 7.88
CA ILE A 99 -8.50 4.83 6.50
C ILE A 99 -9.23 3.55 6.13
N TYR A 100 -9.93 3.55 5.01
CA TYR A 100 -10.59 2.38 4.44
C TYR A 100 -9.92 2.07 3.12
N VAL A 101 -9.33 0.89 3.03
CA VAL A 101 -8.69 0.36 1.81
C VAL A 101 -9.57 -0.73 1.25
N MET A 102 -9.86 -0.68 -0.05
CA MET A 102 -10.63 -1.72 -0.72
C MET A 102 -9.82 -2.45 -1.79
N GLY A 103 -10.17 -3.70 -2.00
CA GLY A 103 -9.50 -4.58 -2.94
C GLY A 103 -10.20 -5.94 -3.02
N PHE A 104 -9.44 -6.96 -3.43
CA PHE A 104 -9.92 -8.34 -3.40
C PHE A 104 -8.88 -9.30 -2.82
N VAL A 105 -9.36 -10.46 -2.40
CA VAL A 105 -8.59 -11.65 -2.07
C VAL A 105 -9.22 -12.87 -2.75
N GLY A 106 -8.52 -13.51 -3.68
CA GLY A 106 -9.10 -14.52 -4.55
C GLY A 106 -10.32 -13.97 -5.32
N SER A 107 -11.50 -14.52 -5.06
CA SER A 107 -12.77 -14.06 -5.65
C SER A 107 -13.61 -13.21 -4.70
N GLU A 108 -13.07 -12.80 -3.55
CA GLU A 108 -13.79 -12.09 -2.50
C GLU A 108 -13.38 -10.62 -2.46
N ALA A 109 -14.35 -9.72 -2.30
CA ALA A 109 -14.05 -8.33 -2.00
C ALA A 109 -13.51 -8.21 -0.57
N LEU A 110 -12.47 -7.40 -0.38
CA LEU A 110 -11.87 -7.13 0.91
C LEU A 110 -11.88 -5.62 1.19
N ILE A 111 -12.33 -5.25 2.39
CA ILE A 111 -12.17 -3.90 2.93
C ILE A 111 -11.37 -4.01 4.22
N ILE A 112 -10.28 -3.26 4.32
CA ILE A 112 -9.49 -3.12 5.54
C ILE A 112 -9.70 -1.71 6.08
N LYS A 113 -10.05 -1.63 7.36
CA LYS A 113 -10.10 -0.37 8.09
C LYS A 113 -8.86 -0.28 8.98
N TYR A 114 -8.13 0.83 8.88
CA TYR A 114 -7.11 1.25 9.83
C TYR A 114 -7.63 2.46 10.60
N ASP A 115 -7.32 2.56 11.87
CA ASP A 115 -7.54 3.81 12.59
C ASP A 115 -6.44 4.84 12.24
N ALA A 116 -6.52 6.03 12.83
CA ALA A 116 -5.54 7.08 12.54
C ALA A 116 -4.09 6.69 12.92
N THR A 117 -3.93 5.74 13.84
CA THR A 117 -2.66 5.28 14.42
C THR A 117 -2.12 3.97 13.82
N GLY A 118 -2.95 3.24 13.06
CA GLY A 118 -2.53 2.05 12.32
C GLY A 118 -3.22 0.80 12.84
#